data_AF-A0A6C0BH39-F1
#
_entry.id   AF-A0A6C0BH39-F1
#
_cell.length_a   1.000
_cell.length_b   1.000
_cell.length_c   1.000
_cell.angle_alpha   90.00
_cell.angle_beta   90.00
_cell.angle_gamma   90.00
#
_symmetry.space_group_name_H-M   'P 1'
#
loop_
_entity.id
_entity.type
_entity.pdbx_description
1 polymer ?
#
loop_
_entity_poly.entity_id
_entity_poly.type
_entity_poly.pdbx_seq_one_letter_code
_entity_poly.pdbx_strand_id
1 'polypeptide(L)'
;MSAPLPQQGGMHQMIGRLHEYITTIDSPSKMLYGFLLVILIVYSTLIPSEYRSFADSMLGRVFGIAVVYGVVEGMGWIYGLLTALAFLLLINGAPAASEGFDGGGSVSEKKRIGNRWFVEQVLGECPLKIATDRVNTTAIQD
;
A
#
# COMPACT_ATOMS: atom_id res chain seq x y z
N MET A 1 -28.25 9.92 -53.94
CA MET A 1 -28.09 9.20 -52.65
C MET A 1 -26.64 8.72 -52.57
N SER A 2 -25.79 9.48 -51.88
CA SER A 2 -24.40 9.12 -51.62
C SER A 2 -24.25 8.84 -50.12
N ALA A 3 -23.78 7.65 -49.78
CA ALA A 3 -23.58 7.22 -48.40
C ALA A 3 -22.38 7.97 -47.77
N PRO A 4 -22.45 8.37 -46.49
CA PRO A 4 -21.31 8.96 -45.79
C PRO A 4 -20.27 7.90 -45.42
N LEU A 5 -19.00 8.20 -45.66
CA LEU A 5 -17.84 7.37 -45.30
C LEU A 5 -17.64 7.33 -43.77
N PRO A 6 -17.20 6.19 -43.20
CA PRO A 6 -17.01 6.07 -41.76
C PRO A 6 -15.64 6.59 -41.30
N GLN A 7 -15.70 7.41 -40.24
CA GLN A 7 -14.72 7.57 -39.15
C GLN A 7 -13.23 7.38 -39.47
N GLN A 8 -12.58 8.45 -39.92
CA GLN A 8 -11.12 8.64 -39.85
C GLN A 8 -10.75 9.68 -38.76
N GLY A 9 -11.56 9.78 -37.70
CA GLY A 9 -11.41 10.79 -36.64
C GLY A 9 -10.82 10.28 -35.33
N GLY A 10 -10.80 8.96 -35.08
CA GLY A 10 -10.42 8.41 -33.76
C GLY A 10 -8.94 8.54 -33.43
N MET A 11 -8.05 8.30 -34.41
CA MET A 11 -6.60 8.26 -34.15
C MET A 11 -6.01 9.67 -33.98
N HIS A 12 -6.46 10.65 -34.77
CA HIS A 12 -6.06 12.06 -34.61
C HIS A 12 -6.56 12.66 -33.28
N GLN A 13 -7.76 12.26 -32.82
CA GLN A 13 -8.26 12.69 -31.51
C GLN A 13 -7.48 12.05 -30.35
N MET A 14 -7.02 10.80 -30.47
CA MET A 14 -6.14 10.20 -29.45
C MET A 14 -4.79 10.90 -29.38
N ILE A 15 -4.17 11.20 -30.52
CA ILE A 15 -2.86 11.89 -30.55
C ILE A 15 -2.98 13.31 -29.99
N GLY A 16 -4.06 14.03 -30.29
CA GLY A 16 -4.33 15.35 -29.72
C GLY A 16 -4.46 15.32 -28.20
N ARG A 17 -5.19 14.33 -27.64
CA ARG A 17 -5.32 14.17 -26.19
C ARG A 17 -3.99 13.83 -25.54
N LEU A 18 -3.19 12.93 -26.13
CA LEU A 18 -1.86 12.59 -25.62
C LEU A 18 -0.93 13.80 -25.62
N HIS A 19 -0.98 14.64 -26.65
CA HIS A 19 -0.16 15.84 -26.72
C HIS A 19 -0.53 16.85 -25.62
N GLU A 20 -1.83 17.04 -25.37
CA GLU A 20 -2.33 17.90 -24.29
C GLU A 20 -1.91 17.38 -22.91
N TYR A 21 -1.92 16.06 -22.69
CA TYR A 21 -1.38 15.44 -21.47
C TYR A 21 0.12 15.66 -21.31
N ILE A 22 0.91 15.55 -22.38
CA ILE A 22 2.37 15.76 -22.34
C ILE A 22 2.69 17.22 -22.00
N THR A 23 2.04 18.18 -22.67
CA THR A 23 2.25 19.61 -22.39
C THR A 23 1.82 20.02 -20.97
N THR A 24 0.91 19.26 -20.36
CA THR A 24 0.47 19.50 -18.97
C THR A 24 1.48 19.01 -17.93
N ILE A 25 2.37 18.09 -18.30
CA ILE A 25 3.45 17.54 -17.45
C ILE A 25 4.70 18.44 -17.46
N ASP A 26 4.87 19.28 -18.49
CA ASP A 26 6.05 20.16 -18.64
C ASP A 26 6.15 21.29 -17.59
N SER A 27 5.15 21.45 -16.72
CA SER A 27 5.22 22.44 -15.64
C SER A 27 6.18 21.98 -14.54
N PRO A 28 7.30 22.71 -14.29
CA PRO A 28 8.33 22.28 -13.33
C PRO A 28 7.80 22.07 -11.92
N SER A 29 6.77 22.82 -11.52
CA SER A 29 6.14 22.72 -10.20
C SER A 29 5.39 21.40 -10.01
N LYS A 30 4.74 20.89 -11.06
CA LYS A 30 4.03 19.60 -11.02
C LYS A 30 5.00 18.43 -10.98
N MET A 31 6.13 18.51 -11.70
CA MET A 31 7.20 17.52 -11.60
C MET A 31 7.79 17.45 -10.20
N LEU A 32 8.08 18.61 -9.58
CA LEU A 32 8.59 18.66 -8.22
C LEU A 32 7.59 18.06 -7.22
N TYR A 33 6.30 18.39 -7.35
CA TYR A 33 5.25 17.84 -6.50
C TYR A 33 5.14 16.31 -6.64
N GLY A 34 5.13 15.80 -7.89
CA GLY A 34 5.14 14.36 -8.15
C GLY A 34 6.36 13.67 -7.57
N PHE A 35 7.55 14.27 -7.68
CA PHE A 35 8.79 13.75 -7.11
C PHE A 35 8.73 13.67 -5.58
N LEU A 36 8.22 14.71 -4.91
CA LEU A 36 8.01 14.70 -3.46
C LEU A 36 7.00 13.64 -3.03
N LEU A 37 5.92 13.46 -3.79
CA LEU A 37 4.93 12.40 -3.53
C LEU A 37 5.56 11.01 -3.66
N VAL A 38 6.41 10.77 -4.67
CA VAL A 38 7.12 9.50 -4.83
C VAL A 38 8.03 9.24 -3.64
N ILE A 39 8.80 10.24 -3.19
CA ILE A 39 9.63 10.12 -1.98
C ILE A 39 8.75 9.77 -0.77
N LEU A 40 7.64 10.48 -0.60
CA LEU A 40 6.70 10.25 0.51
C LEU A 40 6.12 8.82 0.47
N ILE A 41 5.79 8.30 -0.72
CA ILE A 41 5.33 6.92 -0.90
C ILE A 41 6.42 5.92 -0.51
N VAL A 42 7.65 6.11 -0.99
CA VAL A 42 8.79 5.20 -0.73
C VAL A 42 9.13 5.15 0.76
N TYR A 43 9.13 6.31 1.42
CA TYR A 43 9.45 6.41 2.85
C TYR A 43 8.22 6.36 3.76
N SER A 44 7.04 6.02 3.23
CA SER A 44 5.79 5.93 4.01
C SER A 44 5.87 4.91 5.15
N THR A 45 6.73 3.90 5.00
CA THR A 45 6.99 2.86 6.01
C THR A 45 7.75 3.36 7.23
N LEU A 46 8.50 4.46 7.10
CA LEU A 46 9.25 5.09 8.20
C LEU A 46 8.40 6.09 9.00
N ILE A 47 7.16 6.36 8.59
CA ILE A 47 6.31 7.34 9.25
C ILE A 47 5.87 6.80 10.63
N PRO A 48 6.17 7.51 11.74
CA PRO A 48 5.79 7.13 13.09
C PRO A 48 4.27 6.96 13.26
N SER A 49 3.86 6.00 14.11
CA SER A 49 2.45 5.64 14.32
C SER A 49 1.57 6.77 14.86
N GLU A 50 2.17 7.81 15.45
CA GLU A 50 1.47 8.99 15.97
C GLU A 50 0.74 9.76 14.85
N TYR A 51 1.36 9.86 13.66
CA TYR A 51 0.74 10.51 12.50
C TYR A 51 -0.35 9.64 11.87
N ARG A 52 -0.27 8.31 12.02
CA ARG A 52 -1.32 7.38 11.57
C ARG A 52 -2.58 7.52 12.39
N SER A 53 -2.48 7.71 13.71
CA SER A 53 -3.67 7.85 14.57
C SER A 53 -4.48 9.12 14.23
N PHE A 54 -3.78 10.20 13.84
CA PHE A 54 -4.44 11.42 13.37
C PHE A 54 -5.07 11.24 11.99
N ALA A 55 -4.38 10.57 11.06
CA ALA A 55 -4.91 10.29 9.72
C ALA A 55 -6.11 9.31 9.73
N ASP A 56 -6.14 8.37 10.68
CA ASP A 56 -7.23 7.41 10.85
C ASP A 56 -8.49 8.03 11.49
N SER A 57 -8.35 9.20 12.13
CA SER A 57 -9.49 9.94 12.67
C SER A 57 -10.46 10.38 11.57
N MET A 58 -11.75 10.52 11.90
CA MET A 58 -12.76 11.03 10.95
C MET A 58 -12.34 12.39 10.35
N LEU A 59 -11.72 13.25 11.16
CA LEU A 59 -11.25 14.55 10.71
C LEU A 59 -10.08 14.41 9.71
N GLY A 60 -9.13 13.52 9.98
CA GLY A 60 -8.01 13.20 9.10
C GLY A 60 -8.46 12.64 7.75
N ARG A 61 -9.46 11.76 7.74
CA ARG A 61 -10.04 11.18 6.51
C ARG A 61 -10.76 12.22 5.67
N VAL A 62 -11.61 13.06 6.27
CA VAL A 62 -12.31 14.15 5.56
C VAL A 62 -11.29 15.15 5.01
N PHE A 63 -10.28 15.50 5.80
CA PHE A 63 -9.21 16.38 5.35
C PHE A 63 -8.42 15.78 4.18
N GLY A 64 -8.06 14.51 4.24
CA GLY A 64 -7.35 13.84 3.15
C GLY A 64 -8.15 13.76 1.86
N ILE A 65 -9.45 13.48 1.94
CA ILE A 65 -10.34 13.51 0.77
C ILE A 65 -10.43 14.93 0.19
N ALA A 66 -10.52 15.95 1.03
CA ALA A 66 -10.54 17.36 0.58
C ALA A 66 -9.22 17.74 -0.11
N VAL A 67 -8.07 17.30 0.41
CA VAL A 67 -6.76 17.51 -0.22
C VAL A 67 -6.68 16.80 -1.57
N VAL A 68 -7.10 15.53 -1.66
CA VAL A 68 -7.12 14.79 -2.93
C VAL A 68 -8.00 15.51 -3.96
N TYR A 69 -9.20 15.93 -3.56
CA TYR A 69 -10.11 16.68 -4.43
C TYR A 69 -9.48 17.99 -4.92
N GLY A 70 -8.84 18.75 -4.03
CA GLY A 70 -8.15 19.99 -4.41
C GLY A 70 -7.00 19.76 -5.40
N VAL A 71 -6.26 18.66 -5.26
CA VAL A 71 -5.17 18.31 -6.19
C VAL A 71 -5.71 17.85 -7.54
N VAL A 72 -6.79 17.06 -7.56
CA VAL A 72 -7.46 16.66 -8.81
C VAL A 72 -7.88 17.88 -9.62
N GLU A 73 -8.53 18.84 -8.97
CA GLU A 73 -9.05 20.05 -9.63
C GLU A 73 -7.92 21.00 -10.06
N GLY A 74 -6.86 21.16 -9.25
CA GLY A 74 -5.80 22.11 -9.52
C GLY A 74 -4.68 21.59 -10.44
N MET A 75 -4.25 20.34 -10.25
CA MET A 75 -3.06 19.80 -10.92
C MET A 75 -3.38 18.72 -11.95
N GLY A 76 -4.58 18.15 -11.88
CA GLY A 76 -5.09 17.13 -12.80
C GLY A 76 -5.20 15.76 -12.14
N TRP A 77 -5.91 14.88 -12.84
CA TRP A 77 -6.31 13.56 -12.32
C TRP A 77 -5.12 12.66 -11.95
N ILE A 78 -4.00 12.75 -12.70
CA ILE A 78 -2.80 11.91 -12.46
C ILE A 78 -2.20 12.21 -11.10
N TYR A 79 -2.00 13.49 -10.79
CA TYR A 79 -1.45 13.93 -9.51
C TYR A 79 -2.43 13.65 -8.38
N GLY A 80 -3.73 13.85 -8.61
CA GLY A 80 -4.76 13.52 -7.63
C GLY A 80 -4.78 12.03 -7.28
N LEU A 81 -4.60 11.15 -8.27
CA LEU A 81 -4.50 9.71 -8.06
C LEU A 81 -3.23 9.34 -7.29
N LEU A 82 -2.10 9.98 -7.60
CA LEU A 82 -0.84 9.82 -6.87
C LEU A 82 -0.98 10.26 -5.40
N THR A 83 -1.64 11.39 -5.16
CA THR A 83 -1.93 11.91 -3.81
C THR A 83 -2.87 10.97 -3.05
N ALA A 84 -3.90 10.43 -3.72
CA ALA A 84 -4.81 9.46 -3.11
C ALA A 84 -4.07 8.18 -2.70
N LEU A 85 -3.19 7.67 -3.57
CA LEU A 85 -2.38 6.50 -3.29
C LEU A 85 -1.42 6.74 -2.11
N ALA A 86 -0.76 7.89 -2.09
CA ALA A 86 0.09 8.30 -0.98
C ALA A 86 -0.68 8.41 0.34
N PHE A 87 -1.89 8.99 0.30
CA PHE A 87 -2.76 9.11 1.47
C PHE A 87 -3.25 7.74 1.98
N LEU A 88 -3.64 6.85 1.05
CA LEU A 88 -4.03 5.48 1.38
C LEU A 88 -2.88 4.68 1.99
N LEU A 89 -1.65 4.84 1.47
CA LEU A 89 -0.47 4.22 2.07
C LEU A 89 -0.15 4.78 3.45
N LEU A 90 -0.41 6.07 3.67
CA LEU A 90 -0.20 6.71 4.97
C LEU A 90 -1.21 6.19 6.02
N ILE A 91 -2.48 5.99 5.63
CA ILE A 91 -3.52 5.41 6.51
C ILE A 91 -3.30 3.91 6.71
N ASN A 92 -3.23 3.15 5.62
CA ASN A 92 -3.16 1.68 5.68
C ASN A 92 -1.77 1.17 6.03
N GLY A 93 -0.79 2.09 6.13
CA GLY A 93 0.55 1.89 6.66
C GLY A 93 0.99 0.47 6.51
N ALA A 94 1.13 0.03 5.24
CA ALA A 94 1.31 -1.37 4.90
C ALA A 94 2.31 -1.95 5.90
N PRO A 95 1.91 -2.86 6.81
CA PRO A 95 2.90 -3.57 7.57
C PRO A 95 3.70 -4.28 6.48
N ALA A 96 4.93 -3.83 6.24
CA ALA A 96 5.92 -4.67 5.62
C ALA A 96 5.84 -5.92 6.46
N ALA A 97 5.26 -6.97 5.88
CA ALA A 97 4.75 -8.09 6.61
C ALA A 97 5.85 -8.46 7.60
N SER A 98 5.52 -8.36 8.88
CA SER A 98 6.19 -9.20 9.85
C SER A 98 5.88 -10.59 9.34
N GLU A 99 6.73 -11.12 8.45
CA GLU A 99 6.83 -12.53 8.10
C GLU A 99 7.35 -13.24 9.36
N GLY A 100 6.54 -13.18 10.40
CA GLY A 100 6.54 -14.02 11.56
C GLY A 100 5.17 -14.66 11.52
N PHE A 101 5.13 -15.96 11.74
CA PHE A 101 3.93 -16.76 11.78
C PHE A 101 3.07 -16.33 12.98
N ASP A 102 2.45 -15.16 12.89
CA ASP A 102 1.53 -14.65 13.90
C ASP A 102 0.22 -15.37 13.63
N GLY A 103 0.09 -16.54 14.25
CA GLY A 103 -1.01 -17.47 14.06
C GLY A 103 -2.33 -16.75 14.31
N GLY A 104 -3.04 -16.43 13.22
CA GLY A 104 -4.33 -15.72 13.18
C GLY A 104 -5.51 -16.50 13.78
N GLY A 105 -5.33 -17.02 14.99
CA GLY A 105 -6.32 -17.78 15.75
C GLY A 105 -5.85 -19.21 16.02
N SER A 106 -5.77 -19.56 17.31
CA SER A 106 -5.53 -20.89 17.91
C SER A 106 -4.10 -21.35 18.20
N VAL A 107 -3.06 -20.59 17.83
CA VAL A 107 -1.69 -20.97 18.19
C VAL A 107 -1.37 -20.53 19.63
N SER A 108 -1.13 -21.48 20.52
CA SER A 108 -0.66 -21.19 21.87
C SER A 108 0.84 -20.87 21.82
N GLU A 109 1.15 -19.57 21.86
CA GLU A 109 2.53 -19.11 22.06
C GLU A 109 2.99 -19.48 23.47
N LYS A 110 4.09 -20.23 23.59
CA LYS A 110 4.75 -20.45 24.87
C LYS A 110 6.04 -19.64 24.93
N LYS A 111 6.21 -18.92 26.04
CA LYS A 111 7.50 -18.31 26.39
C LYS A 111 8.52 -19.42 26.53
N ARG A 112 9.72 -19.22 25.96
CA ARG A 112 10.82 -20.17 26.04
C ARG A 112 11.16 -20.46 27.51
N ILE A 113 11.04 -21.72 27.92
CA ILE A 113 11.41 -22.21 29.25
C ILE A 113 12.41 -23.36 29.05
N GLY A 114 13.67 -23.16 29.45
CA GLY A 114 14.71 -24.20 29.46
C GLY A 114 15.83 -24.06 28.42
N ASN A 115 16.58 -25.15 28.24
CA ASN A 115 17.73 -25.24 27.34
C ASN A 115 17.32 -25.29 25.86
N ARG A 116 18.27 -24.95 24.96
CA ARG A 116 18.08 -25.07 23.52
C ARG A 116 17.75 -26.50 23.12
N TRP A 117 16.85 -26.67 22.17
CA TRP A 117 16.59 -27.98 21.57
C TRP A 117 17.80 -28.41 20.71
N PHE A 118 18.00 -29.71 20.53
CA PHE A 118 19.11 -30.23 19.74
C PHE A 118 19.16 -29.61 18.33
N VAL A 119 17.99 -29.43 17.71
CA VAL A 119 17.86 -28.81 16.39
C VAL A 119 18.32 -27.34 16.39
N GLU A 120 18.00 -26.58 17.44
CA GLU A 120 18.47 -25.20 17.61
C GLU A 120 19.99 -25.15 17.83
N GLN A 121 20.57 -26.14 18.51
CA GLN A 121 22.02 -26.22 18.72
C GLN A 121 22.77 -26.54 17.43
N VAL A 122 22.22 -27.44 16.60
CA VAL A 122 22.81 -27.83 15.31
C VAL A 122 22.69 -26.71 14.28
N LEU A 123 21.57 -25.98 14.27
CA LEU A 123 21.34 -24.87 13.33
C LEU A 123 21.89 -23.52 13.82
N GLY A 124 22.36 -23.44 15.07
CA GLY A 124 22.86 -22.19 15.66
C GLY A 124 21.77 -21.14 15.94
N GLU A 125 20.50 -21.52 15.86
CA GLU A 125 19.37 -20.62 16.02
C GLU A 125 19.12 -20.24 17.49
N CYS A 126 18.54 -19.06 17.70
CA CYS A 126 18.20 -18.51 19.02
C CYS A 126 16.75 -18.00 19.05
N PRO A 127 15.73 -18.87 18.96
CA PRO A 127 14.35 -18.43 18.92
C PRO A 127 13.93 -17.77 20.25
N LEU A 128 13.18 -16.68 20.14
CA LEU A 128 12.64 -15.93 21.28
C LEU A 128 11.27 -16.48 21.75
N LYS A 129 10.53 -17.12 20.84
CA LYS A 129 9.18 -17.67 21.08
C LYS A 129 9.02 -19.01 20.37
N ILE A 130 8.20 -19.90 20.93
CA ILE A 130 7.84 -21.18 20.31
C ILE A 130 6.32 -21.22 20.18
N ALA A 131 5.84 -21.31 18.95
CA ALA A 131 4.45 -21.60 18.62
C ALA A 131 4.21 -23.11 18.78
N THR A 132 3.24 -23.50 19.60
CA THR A 132 2.82 -24.90 19.69
C THR A 132 1.43 -25.04 19.12
N ASP A 133 1.31 -25.74 18.00
CA ASP A 133 0.02 -26.18 17.49
C ASP A 133 -0.33 -27.55 18.11
N ARG A 134 -1.56 -27.69 18.58
CA ARG A 134 -2.07 -28.96 19.14
C ARG A 134 -3.01 -29.58 18.11
N VAL A 135 -2.52 -30.59 17.41
CA VAL A 135 -3.36 -31.42 16.55
C VAL A 135 -4.14 -32.40 17.44
N ASN A 136 -5.44 -32.20 17.57
CA ASN A 136 -6.33 -33.18 18.18
C ASN A 136 -6.63 -34.29 17.16
N THR A 137 -6.02 -35.46 17.34
CA THR A 137 -6.39 -36.65 16.59
C THR A 137 -7.46 -37.43 17.35
N THR A 138 -8.56 -37.78 16.69
CA THR A 138 -9.51 -38.75 17.25
C THR A 138 -8.97 -40.16 17.04
N ALA A 139 -9.05 -41.01 18.07
CA ALA A 139 -8.71 -42.41 17.94
C ALA A 139 -9.68 -43.10 16.97
N ILE A 140 -9.13 -43.89 16.03
CA ILE A 140 -9.93 -44.78 15.18
C ILE A 140 -10.42 -45.92 16.08
N GLN A 141 -11.73 -46.10 16.20
CA GLN A 141 -12.32 -47.26 16.85
C GLN A 141 -12.56 -48.31 15.76
N ASP A 142 -11.83 -49.42 15.84
CA ASP A 142 -12.06 -50.65 15.06
C ASP A 142 -13.23 -51.45 15.65
#